data_AF-A0A0K2T8W7-F1
#
_entry.id   AF-A0A0K2T8W7-F1
#
_cell.length_a   1.000
_cell.length_b   1.000
_cell.length_c   1.000
_cell.angle_alpha   90.00
_cell.angle_beta   90.00
_cell.angle_gamma   90.00
#
_symmetry.space_group_name_H-M   'P 1'
#
loop_
_entity.id
_entity.type
_entity.pdbx_description
1 polymer ?
#
loop_
_entity_poly.entity_id
_entity_poly.type
_entity_poly.pdbx_seq_one_letter_code
_entity_poly.pdbx_strand_id
1 'polypeptide(L)'
;DIFEKFLPPLPNPTFPYLTEEAVEGEEVDKPKKLSKTIIDAIKQKTSPEDLVTVIKDIPEEEVDEMTKVQVFAVTLLHMGSKSFSHSFAAIAKFHPTLKALVSSEEGQSTTLKGVFQLWSSHQQMMVGIVDKLLKTQ
;
A
#
# COMPACT_ATOMS: atom_id res chain seq x y z
N ASP A 1 9.42 30.96 -15.80
CA ASP A 1 10.47 30.61 -16.78
C ASP A 1 9.87 29.63 -17.81
N ILE A 2 10.11 29.75 -19.12
CA ILE A 2 9.38 28.95 -20.14
C ILE A 2 9.68 27.45 -20.08
N PHE A 3 10.79 27.06 -19.44
CA PHE A 3 11.22 25.65 -19.32
C PHE A 3 10.67 24.95 -18.07
N GLU A 4 10.14 25.68 -17.11
CA GLU A 4 9.66 25.15 -15.83
C GLU A 4 8.57 24.08 -16.01
N LYS A 5 7.71 24.24 -17.03
CA LYS A 5 6.66 23.29 -17.40
C LYS A 5 7.15 21.94 -17.92
N PHE A 6 8.45 21.81 -18.23
CA PHE A 6 9.07 20.55 -18.66
C PHE A 6 9.83 19.84 -17.53
N LEU A 7 9.89 20.44 -16.34
CA LEU A 7 10.46 19.76 -15.19
C LEU A 7 9.56 18.59 -14.80
N PRO A 8 10.15 17.45 -14.37
CA PRO A 8 9.36 16.35 -13.85
C PRO A 8 8.61 16.80 -12.59
N PRO A 9 7.44 16.20 -12.29
CA PRO A 9 6.76 16.44 -11.04
C PRO A 9 7.66 16.07 -9.87
N LEU A 10 7.41 16.69 -8.72
CA LEU A 10 8.11 16.32 -7.49
C LEU A 10 7.83 14.85 -7.14
N PRO A 11 8.83 14.07 -6.73
CA PRO A 11 8.74 12.63 -6.53
C PRO A 11 8.10 12.26 -5.18
N ASN A 12 6.90 12.78 -4.92
CA ASN A 12 6.17 12.58 -3.66
C ASN A 12 5.19 11.40 -3.76
N PRO A 13 5.05 10.57 -2.71
CA PRO A 13 4.04 9.52 -2.68
C PRO A 13 2.63 10.11 -2.63
N THR A 14 1.71 9.57 -3.43
CA THR A 14 0.30 9.92 -3.41
C THR A 14 -0.49 8.86 -2.66
N PHE A 15 -0.73 9.09 -1.37
CA PHE A 15 -1.47 8.13 -0.55
C PHE A 15 -2.98 8.39 -0.62
N PRO A 16 -3.79 7.48 -1.20
CA PRO A 16 -5.22 7.71 -1.44
C PRO A 16 -6.07 7.59 -0.17
N TYR A 17 -5.54 7.00 0.90
CA TYR A 17 -6.29 6.71 2.13
C TYR A 17 -5.94 7.67 3.27
N LEU A 18 -5.53 8.89 2.94
CA LEU A 18 -5.30 9.94 3.93
C LEU A 18 -6.58 10.15 4.75
N THR A 19 -6.40 10.19 6.07
CA THR A 19 -7.44 10.57 7.02
C THR A 19 -7.58 12.09 6.98
N GLU A 20 -8.31 12.63 6.00
CA GLU A 20 -8.99 13.89 6.26
C GLU A 20 -10.01 13.64 7.38
N GLU A 21 -10.17 14.60 8.29
CA GLU A 21 -11.19 14.52 9.33
C GLU A 21 -12.53 14.23 8.65
N ALA A 22 -13.15 13.10 8.99
CA ALA A 22 -14.40 12.69 8.39
C ALA A 22 -15.39 13.85 8.54
N VAL A 23 -15.82 14.43 7.42
CA VAL A 23 -16.90 15.40 7.43
C VAL A 23 -18.13 14.64 7.92
N GLU A 24 -18.75 15.12 9.00
CA GLU A 24 -19.98 14.54 9.55
C GLU A 24 -21.01 14.34 8.43
N GLY A 25 -21.27 13.08 8.06
CA GLY A 25 -22.26 12.70 7.04
C GLY A 25 -21.72 12.04 5.77
N GLU A 26 -20.40 11.96 5.56
CA GLU A 26 -19.85 11.15 4.47
C GLU A 26 -19.86 9.65 4.81
N GLU A 27 -20.32 8.85 3.86
CA GLU A 27 -20.26 7.38 3.93
C GLU A 27 -18.79 6.97 4.17
N VAL A 28 -18.51 6.29 5.27
CA VAL A 28 -17.13 5.92 5.63
C VAL A 28 -16.57 5.02 4.53
N ASP A 29 -15.66 5.57 3.73
CA ASP A 29 -14.95 4.85 2.68
C ASP A 29 -14.24 3.63 3.28
N LYS A 30 -14.79 2.44 2.99
CA LYS A 30 -14.38 1.16 3.61
C LYS A 30 -12.86 0.90 3.42
N PRO A 31 -12.27 1.13 2.23
CA PRO A 31 -10.82 1.20 2.03
C PRO A 31 -10.05 2.09 3.02
N LYS A 32 -10.54 3.29 3.34
CA LYS A 32 -9.87 4.19 4.32
C LYS A 32 -9.91 3.61 5.72
N LYS A 33 -11.03 3.02 6.13
CA LYS A 33 -11.16 2.33 7.43
C LYS A 33 -10.19 1.15 7.52
N LEU A 34 -10.12 0.33 6.48
CA LEU A 34 -9.17 -0.79 6.41
C LEU A 34 -7.72 -0.31 6.48
N SER A 35 -7.37 0.72 5.70
CA SER A 35 -6.03 1.31 5.72
C SER A 35 -5.63 1.78 7.12
N LYS A 36 -6.54 2.47 7.83
CA LYS A 36 -6.33 2.88 9.22
C LYS A 36 -6.09 1.69 10.15
N THR A 37 -6.91 0.64 10.05
CA THR A 37 -6.71 -0.60 10.83
C THR A 37 -5.33 -1.21 10.60
N ILE A 38 -4.87 -1.26 9.34
CA ILE A 38 -3.54 -1.78 8.99
C ILE A 38 -2.42 -0.89 9.56
N ILE A 39 -2.56 0.43 9.46
CA ILE A 39 -1.59 1.39 10.03
C ILE A 39 -1.47 1.18 11.54
N ASP A 40 -2.60 1.07 12.24
CA ASP A 40 -2.63 0.92 13.69
C ASP A 40 -2.03 -0.44 14.11
N ALA A 41 -2.35 -1.53 13.42
CA ALA A 41 -1.76 -2.85 13.65
C ALA A 41 -0.23 -2.83 13.45
N ILE A 42 0.26 -2.24 12.36
CA ILE A 42 1.71 -2.16 12.10
C ILE A 42 2.41 -1.30 13.16
N LYS A 43 1.80 -0.18 13.59
CA LYS A 43 2.34 0.68 14.66
C LYS A 43 2.36 -0.03 16.02
N GLN A 44 1.38 -0.88 16.30
CA GLN A 44 1.33 -1.73 17.49
C GLN A 44 2.29 -2.93 17.42
N LYS A 45 3.11 -3.02 16.36
CA LYS A 45 4.12 -4.08 16.14
C LYS A 45 3.52 -5.48 16.04
N THR A 46 2.29 -5.60 15.52
CA THR A 46 1.68 -6.88 15.16
C THR A 46 2.61 -7.71 14.27
N SER A 47 2.59 -9.03 14.45
CA SER A 47 3.38 -9.94 13.63
C SER A 47 2.87 -9.96 12.18
N PRO A 48 3.70 -10.29 11.18
CA PRO A 48 3.25 -10.46 9.80
C PRO A 48 2.10 -11.47 9.65
N GLU A 49 2.11 -12.54 10.43
CA GLU A 49 1.12 -13.60 10.44
C GLU A 49 -0.21 -13.12 11.02
N ASP A 50 -0.17 -12.43 12.17
CA ASP A 50 -1.37 -11.87 12.80
C ASP A 50 -2.01 -10.78 11.92
N LEU A 51 -1.20 -10.03 11.18
CA LEU A 51 -1.71 -9.03 10.24
C LEU A 51 -2.52 -9.66 9.09
N VAL A 52 -2.17 -10.88 8.65
CA VAL A 52 -2.98 -11.63 7.67
C VAL A 52 -4.38 -11.88 8.24
N THR A 53 -4.46 -12.34 9.50
CA THR A 53 -5.72 -12.61 10.18
C THR A 53 -6.57 -11.35 10.29
N VAL A 54 -5.97 -10.23 10.75
CA VAL A 54 -6.66 -8.93 10.85
C VAL A 54 -7.29 -8.50 9.52
N ILE A 55 -6.60 -8.73 8.39
CA ILE A 55 -7.10 -8.36 7.07
C ILE A 55 -8.17 -9.34 6.57
N LYS A 56 -7.99 -10.64 6.80
CA LYS A 56 -8.92 -11.69 6.35
C LYS A 56 -10.21 -11.77 7.17
N ASP A 57 -10.19 -11.39 8.44
CA ASP A 57 -11.35 -11.37 9.33
C ASP A 57 -12.41 -10.33 8.93
N ILE A 58 -12.05 -9.39 8.05
CA ILE A 58 -12.99 -8.42 7.48
C ILE A 58 -13.90 -9.17 6.49
N PRO A 59 -15.23 -9.11 6.62
CA PRO A 59 -16.14 -9.79 5.70
C PRO A 59 -15.97 -9.33 4.25
N GLU A 60 -16.12 -10.24 3.29
CA GLU A 60 -16.02 -9.94 1.86
C GLU A 60 -17.14 -9.00 1.39
N GLU A 61 -18.29 -9.01 2.07
CA GLU A 61 -19.40 -8.06 1.84
C GLU A 61 -19.04 -6.62 2.28
N GLU A 62 -18.10 -6.49 3.22
CA GLU A 62 -17.55 -5.19 3.59
C GLU A 62 -16.53 -4.75 2.55
N VAL A 63 -15.46 -5.51 2.36
CA VAL A 63 -14.37 -5.18 1.44
C VAL A 63 -14.02 -6.43 0.64
N ASP A 64 -14.06 -6.36 -0.69
CA ASP A 64 -13.69 -7.48 -1.53
C ASP A 64 -12.19 -7.81 -1.39
N GLU A 65 -11.82 -9.05 -1.67
CA GLU A 65 -10.46 -9.56 -1.51
C GLU A 65 -9.41 -8.75 -2.30
N MET A 66 -9.73 -8.27 -3.51
CA MET A 66 -8.77 -7.50 -4.30
C MET A 66 -8.58 -6.09 -3.74
N THR A 67 -9.64 -5.46 -3.24
CA THR A 67 -9.53 -4.21 -2.49
C THR A 67 -8.70 -4.40 -1.22
N LYS A 68 -8.85 -5.51 -0.49
CA LYS A 68 -7.98 -5.81 0.67
C LYS A 68 -6.50 -5.88 0.28
N VAL A 69 -6.19 -6.58 -0.81
CA VAL A 69 -4.83 -6.68 -1.37
C VAL A 69 -4.28 -5.30 -1.72
N GLN A 70 -5.05 -4.50 -2.46
CA GLN A 70 -4.63 -3.17 -2.88
C GLN A 70 -4.39 -2.25 -1.67
N VAL A 71 -5.35 -2.20 -0.74
CA VAL A 71 -5.27 -1.35 0.45
C VAL A 71 -4.07 -1.74 1.29
N PHE A 72 -3.83 -3.03 1.50
CA PHE A 72 -2.64 -3.51 2.20
C PHE A 72 -1.34 -3.09 1.52
N ALA A 73 -1.19 -3.35 0.21
CA ALA A 73 0.02 -3.03 -0.54
C ALA A 73 0.34 -1.53 -0.50
N VAL A 74 -0.65 -0.69 -0.80
CA VAL A 74 -0.50 0.77 -0.80
C VAL A 74 -0.19 1.30 0.59
N THR A 75 -0.87 0.80 1.63
CA THR A 75 -0.66 1.21 3.02
C THR A 75 0.72 0.83 3.53
N LEU A 76 1.16 -0.41 3.27
CA LEU A 76 2.49 -0.88 3.64
C LEU A 76 3.60 -0.02 3.01
N LEU A 77 3.48 0.24 1.71
CA LEU A 77 4.46 1.04 0.97
C LEU A 77 4.45 2.51 1.41
N HIS A 78 3.28 3.06 1.74
CA HIS A 78 3.17 4.39 2.31
C HIS A 78 3.91 4.50 3.65
N MET A 79 3.77 3.51 4.54
CA MET A 79 4.50 3.48 5.81
C MET A 79 6.03 3.36 5.63
N GLY A 80 6.47 2.74 4.53
CA GLY A 80 7.87 2.64 4.14
C GLY A 80 8.40 3.79 3.27
N SER A 81 7.61 4.84 3.02
CA SER A 81 7.86 5.80 1.94
C SER A 81 9.04 6.77 2.14
N LYS A 82 9.66 6.79 3.32
CA LYS A 82 10.75 7.72 3.66
C LYS A 82 11.99 7.57 2.77
N SER A 83 12.29 6.36 2.30
CA SER A 83 13.43 6.05 1.43
C SER A 83 13.32 4.62 0.90
N PHE A 84 14.12 4.27 -0.11
CA PHE A 84 14.26 2.89 -0.59
C PHE A 84 14.50 1.88 0.54
N SER A 85 15.44 2.14 1.44
CA SER A 85 15.77 1.21 2.54
C SER A 85 14.57 0.94 3.45
N HIS A 86 13.76 1.96 3.74
CA HIS A 86 12.53 1.81 4.55
C HIS A 86 11.46 1.01 3.80
N SER A 87 11.27 1.26 2.51
CA SER A 87 10.33 0.49 1.68
C SER A 87 10.75 -0.97 1.56
N PHE A 88 12.05 -1.24 1.33
CA PHE A 88 12.58 -2.59 1.23
C PHE A 88 12.54 -3.35 2.56
N ALA A 89 12.78 -2.66 3.67
CA ALA A 89 12.63 -3.25 4.99
C ALA A 89 11.16 -3.59 5.28
N ALA A 90 10.22 -2.72 4.90
CA ALA A 90 8.78 -2.99 5.03
C ALA A 90 8.35 -4.20 4.20
N ILE A 91 8.76 -4.27 2.93
CA ILE A 91 8.50 -5.43 2.05
C ILE A 91 9.09 -6.70 2.64
N ALA A 92 10.35 -6.67 3.10
CA ALA A 92 11.00 -7.85 3.67
C ALA A 92 10.34 -8.32 4.96
N LYS A 93 9.97 -7.39 5.86
CA LYS A 93 9.32 -7.72 7.13
C LYS A 93 7.94 -8.34 6.92
N PHE A 94 7.14 -7.78 6.01
CA PHE A 94 5.77 -8.23 5.74
C PHE A 94 5.68 -9.12 4.50
N HIS A 95 6.79 -9.72 4.10
CA HIS A 95 6.83 -10.70 3.01
C HIS A 95 5.88 -11.90 3.24
N PRO A 96 5.77 -12.47 4.47
CA PRO A 96 4.78 -13.52 4.73
C PRO A 96 3.34 -13.07 4.45
N THR A 97 3.00 -11.83 4.86
CA THR A 97 1.68 -11.23 4.62
C THR A 97 1.43 -11.02 3.13
N LEU A 98 2.43 -10.51 2.38
CA LEU A 98 2.36 -10.38 0.92
C LEU A 98 2.12 -11.75 0.26
N LYS A 99 2.85 -12.80 0.62
CA LYS A 99 2.65 -14.15 0.06
C LYS A 99 1.27 -14.72 0.36
N ALA A 100 0.71 -14.42 1.54
CA ALA A 100 -0.59 -14.92 1.97
C ALA A 100 -1.79 -14.20 1.34
N LEU A 101 -1.65 -12.92 0.99
CA LEU A 101 -2.70 -12.10 0.37
C LEU A 101 -2.57 -12.05 -1.16
N VAL A 102 -1.34 -12.08 -1.69
CA VAL A 102 -1.03 -11.93 -3.12
C VAL A 102 -0.74 -13.30 -3.75
N SER A 103 -1.67 -14.25 -3.59
CA SER A 103 -1.49 -15.63 -4.07
C SER A 103 -1.94 -15.86 -5.52
N SER A 104 -2.72 -14.95 -6.10
CA SER A 104 -3.23 -15.03 -7.48
C SER A 104 -2.54 -14.04 -8.41
N GLU A 105 -2.57 -14.31 -9.72
CA GLU A 105 -2.12 -13.35 -10.74
C GLU A 105 -2.88 -12.03 -10.66
N GLU A 106 -4.18 -12.10 -10.35
CA GLU A 106 -5.00 -10.91 -10.14
C GLU A 106 -4.52 -10.11 -8.93
N GLY A 107 -4.19 -10.77 -7.82
CA GLY A 107 -3.59 -10.12 -6.65
C GLY A 107 -2.26 -9.46 -6.99
N GLN A 108 -1.42 -10.10 -7.80
CA GLN A 108 -0.14 -9.53 -8.25
C GLN A 108 -0.36 -8.28 -9.11
N SER A 109 -1.28 -8.36 -10.07
CA SER A 109 -1.68 -7.22 -10.91
C SER A 109 -2.22 -6.06 -10.06
N THR A 110 -3.08 -6.36 -9.08
CA THR A 110 -3.64 -5.39 -8.13
C THR A 110 -2.57 -4.76 -7.25
N THR A 111 -1.57 -5.53 -6.81
CA THR A 111 -0.41 -5.01 -6.08
C THR A 111 0.38 -4.01 -6.93
N LEU A 112 0.65 -4.33 -8.20
CA LEU A 112 1.36 -3.43 -9.13
C LEU A 112 0.55 -2.16 -9.43
N LYS A 113 -0.78 -2.25 -9.57
CA LYS A 113 -1.66 -1.08 -9.64
C LYS A 113 -1.52 -0.20 -8.39
N GLY A 114 -1.45 -0.81 -7.21
CA GLY A 114 -1.19 -0.10 -5.95
C GLY A 114 0.17 0.61 -5.92
N VAL A 115 1.25 -0.05 -6.38
CA VAL A 115 2.58 0.57 -6.52
C VAL A 115 2.52 1.80 -7.41
N PHE A 116 1.87 1.68 -8.58
CA PHE A 116 1.70 2.80 -9.51
C PHE A 116 0.86 3.93 -8.91
N GLN A 117 -0.24 3.60 -8.24
CA GLN A 117 -1.10 4.58 -7.58
C GLN A 117 -0.32 5.43 -6.57
N LEU A 118 0.54 4.80 -5.76
CA LEU A 118 1.33 5.49 -4.74
C LEU A 118 2.50 6.27 -5.34
N TRP A 119 3.17 5.76 -6.38
CA TRP A 119 4.47 6.27 -6.84
C TRP A 119 4.50 6.75 -8.29
N SER A 120 3.35 7.08 -8.88
CA SER A 120 3.23 7.55 -10.26
C SER A 120 4.13 8.75 -10.61
N SER A 121 4.45 9.61 -9.62
CA SER A 121 5.38 10.75 -9.75
C SER A 121 6.86 10.39 -9.55
N HIS A 122 7.17 9.19 -9.05
CA HIS A 122 8.51 8.77 -8.64
C HIS A 122 8.94 7.47 -9.35
N GLN A 123 9.30 7.59 -10.63
CA GLN A 123 9.66 6.44 -11.47
C GLN A 123 10.78 5.56 -10.91
N GLN A 124 11.84 6.15 -10.35
CA GLN A 124 12.94 5.38 -9.74
C GLN A 124 12.45 4.52 -8.56
N MET A 125 11.54 5.04 -7.73
CA MET A 125 10.96 4.28 -6.62
C MET A 125 10.11 3.11 -7.14
N MET A 126 9.28 3.33 -8.17
CA MET A 126 8.51 2.26 -8.80
C MET A 126 9.41 1.13 -9.30
N VAL A 127 10.47 1.44 -10.05
CA VAL A 127 11.41 0.44 -10.57
C VAL A 127 12.07 -0.33 -9.43
N GLY A 128 12.54 0.36 -8.40
CA GLY A 128 13.18 -0.30 -7.25
C GLY A 128 12.23 -1.20 -6.45
N ILE A 129 10.97 -0.79 -6.26
CA ILE A 129 9.96 -1.61 -5.59
C ILE A 129 9.62 -2.85 -6.43
N VAL A 130 9.38 -2.69 -7.73
CA VAL A 130 9.05 -3.82 -8.62
C VAL A 130 10.21 -4.82 -8.69
N ASP A 131 11.45 -4.35 -8.85
CA ASP A 131 12.64 -5.20 -8.80
C ASP A 131 12.74 -5.95 -7.46
N LYS A 132 12.47 -5.26 -6.34
CA LYS A 132 12.46 -5.89 -5.02
C LYS A 132 11.38 -6.97 -4.92
N LEU A 133 10.15 -6.70 -5.35
CA LEU A 133 9.03 -7.64 -5.32
C LEU A 133 9.31 -8.91 -6.15
N LEU A 134 9.93 -8.77 -7.32
CA LEU A 134 10.33 -9.90 -8.17
C LEU A 134 11.41 -10.76 -7.50
N LYS A 135 12.40 -10.13 -6.87
CA LYS A 135 13.50 -10.83 -6.18
C LYS A 135 13.10 -11.49 -4.86
N THR A 136 11.96 -11.10 -4.30
CA THR A 136 11.45 -11.66 -3.04
C THR A 136 10.44 -12.78 -3.24
N GLN A 137 10.11 -13.19 -4.48
CA GLN A 137 9.14 -14.27 -4.73
C GLN A 137 9.51 -15.61 -4.07
#